data_AF-A0A6N7E137-F1
#
_entry.id   AF-A0A6N7E137-F1
#
_cell.length_a   1.000
_cell.length_b   1.000
_cell.length_c   1.000
_cell.angle_alpha   90.00
_cell.angle_beta   90.00
_cell.angle_gamma   90.00
#
_symmetry.space_group_name_H-M   'P 1'
#
loop_
_entity.id
_entity.type
_entity.pdbx_description
1 polymer ?
#
loop_
_entity_poly.entity_id
_entity_poly.type
_entity_poly.pdbx_seq_one_letter_code
_entity_poly.pdbx_strand_id
1 'polypeptide(L)'
;MKVFNHPLLKILTWSAFIWAGFTFSAQAQTVKIGALVAGQVIEVHVKEGQHVKKGQLLMKIDDTRYQAKLRSMEASLQMAKLKLADQKINLDQALDLYDRTVTATRERDAAQLAYDLANQTFEKAKADLAYYQAWARYFVIKAPVSGRIKKIDAPTGTTVYKENTPLIQIER
;
A
#
# COMPACT_ATOMS: atom_id res chain seq x y z
N MET A 1 94.64 19.08 -29.51
CA MET A 1 94.75 18.33 -28.24
C MET A 1 93.45 17.58 -28.02
N LYS A 2 93.49 16.24 -27.89
CA LYS A 2 92.44 15.43 -27.21
C LYS A 2 92.40 15.88 -25.73
N VAL A 3 91.35 15.75 -24.91
CA VAL A 3 90.58 14.58 -24.43
C VAL A 3 89.41 15.16 -23.57
N PHE A 4 88.17 14.65 -23.43
CA PHE A 4 87.62 13.60 -22.52
C PHE A 4 86.07 13.75 -22.58
N ASN A 5 85.25 12.72 -22.88
CA ASN A 5 84.43 11.89 -21.95
C ASN A 5 83.46 12.69 -21.05
N HIS A 6 82.16 12.41 -20.84
CA HIS A 6 81.17 11.39 -21.21
C HIS A 6 79.76 11.95 -20.76
N PRO A 7 78.61 11.23 -20.91
CA PRO A 7 77.27 11.76 -21.20
C PRO A 7 76.36 11.92 -19.97
N LEU A 8 75.28 12.70 -20.08
CA LEU A 8 74.10 12.50 -19.21
C LEU A 8 72.78 12.76 -19.94
N LEU A 9 71.94 11.72 -19.89
CA LEU A 9 70.55 11.61 -20.30
C LEU A 9 69.69 12.78 -19.82
N LYS A 10 68.78 13.25 -20.67
CA LYS A 10 67.35 13.43 -20.32
C LYS A 10 66.49 13.08 -21.53
N ILE A 11 65.88 11.90 -21.48
CA ILE A 11 64.95 11.38 -22.47
C ILE A 11 63.66 12.21 -22.37
N LEU A 12 63.26 12.82 -23.48
CA LEU A 12 62.02 13.57 -23.63
C LEU A 12 60.90 12.56 -23.91
N THR A 13 60.23 12.04 -22.88
CA THR A 13 59.03 11.22 -23.08
C THR A 13 57.80 12.14 -23.16
N TRP A 14 57.33 12.39 -24.37
CA TRP A 14 56.03 13.00 -24.64
C TRP A 14 54.90 12.11 -24.08
N SER A 15 53.99 12.73 -23.35
CA SER A 15 52.78 12.12 -22.79
C SER A 15 51.77 11.82 -23.88
N ALA A 16 51.56 10.52 -24.17
CA ALA A 16 50.41 10.08 -24.95
C ALA A 16 49.16 10.12 -24.05
N PHE A 17 48.33 11.14 -24.27
CA PHE A 17 46.97 11.25 -23.73
C PHE A 17 46.15 10.03 -24.16
N ILE A 18 45.85 9.12 -23.21
CA ILE A 18 44.80 8.12 -23.40
C ILE A 18 43.48 8.87 -23.23
N TRP A 19 42.80 9.18 -24.34
CA TRP A 19 41.38 9.53 -24.33
C TRP A 19 40.59 8.26 -23.96
N ALA A 20 40.56 7.94 -22.68
CA ALA A 20 39.58 7.02 -22.14
C ALA A 20 38.23 7.74 -22.24
N GLY A 21 37.52 7.48 -23.33
CA GLY A 21 36.11 7.84 -23.46
C GLY A 21 35.34 7.12 -22.36
N PHE A 22 35.23 7.77 -21.20
CA PHE A 22 34.36 7.33 -20.12
C PHE A 22 32.95 7.56 -20.64
N THR A 23 32.37 6.53 -21.27
CA THR A 23 30.94 6.53 -21.58
C THR A 23 30.22 6.54 -20.23
N PHE A 24 29.81 7.73 -19.80
CA PHE A 24 28.94 7.90 -18.65
C PHE A 24 27.60 7.27 -19.02
N SER A 25 27.48 5.97 -18.80
CA SER A 25 26.21 5.27 -18.90
C SER A 25 25.38 5.77 -17.72
N ALA A 26 24.63 6.85 -17.92
CA ALA A 26 23.62 7.27 -16.97
C ALA A 26 22.58 6.14 -16.88
N GLN A 27 22.75 5.24 -15.92
CA GLN A 27 21.77 4.19 -15.64
C GLN A 27 20.53 4.89 -15.06
N ALA A 28 19.58 5.16 -15.94
CA ALA A 28 18.31 5.73 -15.55
C ALA A 28 17.62 4.78 -14.56
N GLN A 29 17.30 5.28 -13.36
CA GLN A 29 16.76 4.48 -12.28
C GLN A 29 15.32 4.07 -12.64
N THR A 30 15.13 2.80 -12.99
CA THR A 30 13.80 2.26 -13.32
C THR A 30 13.09 1.78 -12.06
N VAL A 31 11.92 2.36 -11.77
CA VAL A 31 11.03 1.97 -10.67
C VAL A 31 9.93 1.06 -11.22
N LYS A 32 9.85 -0.17 -10.70
CA LYS A 32 8.78 -1.12 -11.04
C LYS A 32 7.62 -0.94 -10.08
N ILE A 33 6.41 -0.81 -10.61
CA ILE A 33 5.16 -0.67 -9.87
C ILE A 33 4.39 -1.98 -10.02
N GLY A 34 4.15 -2.66 -8.91
CA GLY A 34 3.38 -3.90 -8.89
C GLY A 34 2.02 -3.74 -8.20
N ALA A 35 1.12 -4.68 -8.44
CA ALA A 35 -0.13 -4.76 -7.70
C ALA A 35 0.10 -5.34 -6.31
N LEU A 36 -0.64 -4.83 -5.32
CA LEU A 36 -0.73 -5.44 -3.98
C LEU A 36 -2.03 -6.23 -3.79
N VAL A 37 -2.94 -6.19 -4.77
CA VAL A 37 -4.23 -6.89 -4.75
C VAL A 37 -4.39 -7.74 -6.01
N ALA A 38 -5.14 -8.83 -5.87
CA ALA A 38 -5.58 -9.63 -7.01
C ALA A 38 -6.85 -9.05 -7.63
N GLY A 39 -6.94 -9.10 -8.95
CA GLY A 39 -8.08 -8.57 -9.69
C GLY A 39 -7.77 -8.37 -11.17
N GLN A 40 -8.75 -7.93 -11.94
CA GLN A 40 -8.59 -7.64 -13.37
C GLN A 40 -8.30 -6.15 -13.57
N VAL A 41 -7.33 -5.81 -14.43
CA VAL A 41 -7.09 -4.42 -14.84
C VAL A 41 -8.24 -3.97 -15.74
N ILE A 42 -9.01 -2.98 -15.30
CA ILE A 42 -10.20 -2.48 -16.02
C ILE A 42 -9.90 -1.22 -16.83
N GLU A 43 -8.94 -0.40 -16.39
CA GLU A 43 -8.63 0.88 -17.02
C GLU A 43 -7.14 1.17 -16.91
N VAL A 44 -6.52 1.62 -18.01
CA VAL A 44 -5.16 2.14 -18.06
C VAL A 44 -5.21 3.59 -18.58
N HIS A 45 -4.75 4.54 -17.77
CA HIS A 45 -4.87 5.98 -18.01
C HIS A 45 -3.59 6.61 -18.58
N VAL A 46 -2.58 5.80 -18.87
CA VAL A 46 -1.27 6.25 -19.32
C VAL A 46 -0.81 5.48 -20.55
N LYS A 47 0.12 6.08 -21.28
CA LYS A 47 0.77 5.47 -22.45
C LYS A 47 2.27 5.35 -22.22
N GLU A 48 2.89 4.37 -22.88
CA GLU A 48 4.35 4.29 -22.92
C GLU A 48 4.95 5.57 -23.51
N GLY A 49 6.07 6.03 -22.94
CA GLY A 49 6.70 7.30 -23.28
C GLY A 49 6.02 8.54 -22.70
N GLN A 50 4.86 8.42 -22.02
CA GLN A 50 4.20 9.56 -21.37
C GLN A 50 4.95 9.98 -20.11
N HIS A 51 5.03 11.29 -19.86
CA HIS A 51 5.53 11.81 -18.59
C HIS A 51 4.40 11.87 -17.55
N VAL A 52 4.65 11.37 -16.35
CA VAL A 52 3.70 11.32 -15.25
C VAL A 52 4.24 12.01 -14.01
N LYS A 53 3.35 12.58 -13.21
CA LYS A 53 3.70 13.19 -11.91
C LYS A 53 3.43 12.21 -10.77
N LYS A 54 4.19 12.31 -9.68
CA LYS A 54 3.88 11.60 -8.42
C LYS A 54 2.42 11.84 -8.03
N GLY A 55 1.71 10.75 -7.69
CA GLY A 55 0.29 10.75 -7.33
C GLY A 55 -0.68 10.67 -8.51
N GLN A 56 -0.21 10.75 -9.76
CA GLN A 56 -1.05 10.62 -10.94
C GLN A 56 -1.63 9.21 -11.05
N LEU A 57 -2.91 9.13 -11.42
CA LEU A 57 -3.59 7.86 -11.70
C LEU A 57 -2.95 7.17 -12.91
N LEU A 58 -2.56 5.91 -12.73
CA LEU A 58 -1.97 5.09 -13.77
C LEU A 58 -2.95 4.05 -14.30
N MET A 59 -3.59 3.30 -13.40
CA MET A 59 -4.55 2.27 -13.76
C MET A 59 -5.51 1.96 -12.61
N LYS A 60 -6.62 1.29 -12.95
CA LYS A 60 -7.59 0.75 -11.99
C LYS A 60 -7.72 -0.76 -12.14
N ILE A 61 -7.87 -1.42 -11.01
CA ILE A 61 -8.17 -2.85 -10.88
C ILE A 61 -9.64 -2.96 -10.46
N ASP A 62 -10.36 -3.94 -11.02
CA ASP A 62 -11.74 -4.25 -10.63
C ASP A 62 -11.83 -4.53 -9.12
N ASP A 63 -12.55 -3.67 -8.41
CA ASP A 63 -12.78 -3.76 -6.98
C ASP A 63 -14.19 -4.23 -6.64
N THR A 64 -15.01 -4.66 -7.61
CA THR A 64 -16.44 -4.97 -7.41
C THR A 64 -16.66 -5.99 -6.30
N ARG A 65 -15.89 -7.08 -6.29
CA ARG A 65 -15.98 -8.13 -5.24
C ARG A 65 -15.54 -7.60 -3.88
N TYR A 66 -14.52 -6.77 -3.89
CA TYR A 66 -13.98 -6.15 -2.69
C TYR A 66 -14.99 -5.15 -2.09
N GLN A 67 -15.64 -4.32 -2.92
CA GLN A 67 -16.71 -3.41 -2.50
C GLN A 67 -17.92 -4.17 -1.93
N ALA A 68 -18.28 -5.30 -2.51
CA ALA A 68 -19.32 -6.17 -1.94
C ALA A 68 -18.93 -6.71 -0.56
N LYS A 69 -17.67 -7.11 -0.38
CA LYS A 69 -17.15 -7.53 0.93
C LYS A 69 -17.16 -6.38 1.94
N LEU A 70 -16.75 -5.18 1.53
CA LEU A 70 -16.75 -3.99 2.37
C LEU A 70 -18.16 -3.67 2.89
N ARG A 71 -19.17 -3.67 2.00
CA ARG A 71 -20.58 -3.50 2.39
C ARG A 71 -21.05 -4.58 3.39
N SER A 72 -20.61 -5.82 3.23
CA SER A 72 -20.91 -6.89 4.19
C SER A 72 -20.28 -6.62 5.58
N MET A 73 -19.07 -6.06 5.63
CA MET A 73 -18.44 -5.68 6.91
C MET A 73 -19.14 -4.48 7.56
N GLU A 74 -19.59 -3.50 6.77
CA GLU A 74 -20.39 -2.38 7.27
C GLU A 74 -21.70 -2.85 7.91
N ALA A 75 -22.40 -3.79 7.26
CA ALA A 75 -23.60 -4.39 7.82
C ALA A 75 -23.31 -5.16 9.12
N SER A 76 -22.19 -5.90 9.18
CA SER A 76 -21.74 -6.60 10.39
C SER A 76 -21.48 -5.65 11.56
N LEU A 77 -20.79 -4.53 11.30
CA LEU A 77 -20.57 -3.47 12.28
C LEU A 77 -21.89 -2.90 12.78
N GLN A 78 -22.83 -2.64 11.88
CA GLN A 78 -24.14 -2.09 12.25
C GLN A 78 -24.93 -3.07 13.12
N MET A 79 -24.92 -4.36 12.81
CA MET A 79 -25.53 -5.39 13.68
C MET A 79 -24.89 -5.43 15.06
N ALA A 80 -23.56 -5.41 15.13
CA ALA A 80 -22.84 -5.40 16.41
C ALA A 80 -23.13 -4.14 17.24
N LYS A 81 -23.25 -2.99 16.57
CA LYS A 81 -23.63 -1.72 17.20
C LYS A 81 -25.03 -1.78 17.82
N LEU A 82 -26.01 -2.33 17.10
CA LEU A 82 -27.37 -2.51 17.62
C LEU A 82 -27.41 -3.46 18.81
N LYS A 83 -26.66 -4.57 18.74
CA LYS A 83 -26.55 -5.51 19.86
C LYS A 83 -25.90 -4.88 21.09
N LEU A 84 -24.86 -4.07 20.91
CA LEU A 84 -24.26 -3.30 22.00
C LEU A 84 -25.26 -2.34 22.63
N ALA A 85 -26.04 -1.62 21.82
CA ALA A 85 -27.07 -0.71 22.33
C ALA A 85 -28.16 -1.44 23.14
N ASP A 86 -28.61 -2.61 22.66
CA ASP A 86 -29.56 -3.47 23.37
C ASP A 86 -29.01 -3.94 24.72
N GLN A 87 -27.78 -4.47 24.75
CA GLN A 87 -27.15 -4.92 25.99
C GLN A 87 -26.86 -3.77 26.97
N LYS A 88 -26.64 -2.55 26.45
CA LYS A 88 -26.53 -1.34 27.28
C LYS A 88 -27.84 -1.06 28.01
N ILE A 89 -28.97 -1.11 27.30
CA ILE A 89 -30.31 -0.91 27.90
C ILE A 89 -30.56 -1.95 29.00
N ASN A 90 -30.22 -3.21 28.74
CA ASN A 90 -30.40 -4.28 29.73
C ASN A 90 -29.51 -4.09 30.97
N LEU A 91 -28.27 -3.65 30.78
CA LEU A 91 -27.37 -3.31 31.88
C LEU A 91 -27.91 -2.14 32.70
N ASP A 92 -28.34 -1.07 32.04
CA ASP A 92 -28.87 0.13 32.71
C ASP A 92 -30.11 -0.23 33.55
N GLN A 93 -30.99 -1.11 33.06
CA GLN A 93 -32.14 -1.63 33.81
C GLN A 93 -31.71 -2.49 35.01
N ALA A 94 -30.74 -3.39 34.83
CA ALA A 94 -30.26 -4.25 35.91
C ALA A 94 -29.59 -3.44 37.03
N LEU A 95 -28.91 -2.34 36.69
CA LEU A 95 -28.33 -1.41 37.65
C LEU A 95 -29.41 -0.67 38.46
N ASP A 96 -30.45 -0.12 37.80
CA ASP A 96 -31.56 0.56 38.51
C ASP A 96 -32.29 -0.38 39.48
N LEU A 97 -32.53 -1.63 39.08
CA LEU A 97 -33.17 -2.62 39.97
C LEU A 97 -32.26 -3.06 41.12
N TYR A 98 -30.95 -3.19 40.88
CA TYR A 98 -29.97 -3.49 41.92
C TYR A 98 -29.89 -2.38 42.96
N ASP A 99 -29.86 -1.11 42.53
CA ASP A 99 -29.81 0.06 43.41
C ASP A 99 -31.08 0.17 44.28
N ARG A 100 -32.21 -0.28 43.77
CA ARG A 100 -33.48 -0.40 44.52
C ARG A 100 -33.54 -1.63 45.43
N THR A 101 -32.46 -2.42 45.53
CA THR A 101 -32.38 -3.69 46.27
C THR A 101 -33.37 -4.76 45.79
N VAL A 102 -33.81 -4.67 44.53
CA VAL A 102 -34.81 -5.58 43.93
C VAL A 102 -34.14 -6.79 43.25
N THR A 103 -32.91 -6.63 42.77
CA THR A 103 -32.19 -7.61 41.95
C THR A 103 -30.94 -8.15 42.64
N ALA A 104 -30.63 -9.45 42.45
CA ALA A 104 -29.45 -10.09 43.01
C ALA A 104 -28.15 -9.66 42.30
N THR A 105 -27.03 -9.59 43.04
CA THR A 105 -25.70 -9.22 42.50
C THR A 105 -25.32 -10.02 41.25
N ARG A 106 -25.70 -11.31 41.21
CA ARG A 106 -25.43 -12.22 40.10
C ARG A 106 -26.09 -11.80 38.79
N GLU A 107 -27.31 -11.24 38.83
CA GLU A 107 -28.01 -10.76 37.64
C GLU A 107 -27.35 -9.49 37.09
N ARG A 108 -26.97 -8.56 37.97
CA ARG A 108 -26.20 -7.36 37.59
C ARG A 108 -24.85 -7.74 36.98
N ASP A 109 -24.11 -8.66 37.59
CA ASP A 109 -22.84 -9.16 37.05
C ASP A 109 -23.02 -9.84 35.68
N ALA A 110 -24.10 -10.60 35.50
CA ALA A 110 -24.41 -11.24 34.22
C ALA A 110 -24.74 -10.20 33.12
N ALA A 111 -25.50 -9.15 33.45
CA ALA A 111 -25.80 -8.07 32.52
C ALA A 111 -24.54 -7.27 32.15
N GLN A 112 -23.66 -7.01 33.11
CA GLN A 112 -22.37 -6.35 32.87
C GLN A 112 -21.50 -7.17 31.91
N LEU A 113 -21.37 -8.48 32.17
CA LEU A 113 -20.62 -9.37 31.30
C LEU A 113 -21.20 -9.41 29.87
N ALA A 114 -22.52 -9.43 29.74
CA ALA A 114 -23.18 -9.43 28.44
C ALA A 114 -22.92 -8.14 27.65
N TYR A 115 -22.96 -6.98 28.33
CA TYR A 115 -22.56 -5.69 27.75
C TYR A 115 -21.10 -5.69 27.31
N ASP A 116 -20.19 -6.16 28.15
CA ASP A 116 -18.75 -6.18 27.84
C ASP A 116 -18.46 -7.06 26.62
N LEU A 117 -19.09 -8.24 26.54
CA LEU A 117 -18.99 -9.13 25.37
C LEU A 117 -19.52 -8.48 24.10
N ALA A 118 -20.66 -7.77 24.19
CA ALA A 118 -21.22 -7.04 23.05
C ALA A 118 -20.28 -5.90 22.61
N ASN A 119 -19.64 -5.21 23.56
CA ASN A 119 -18.69 -4.14 23.28
C ASN A 119 -17.44 -4.66 22.57
N GLN A 120 -16.89 -5.79 23.03
CA GLN A 120 -15.76 -6.45 22.34
C GLN A 120 -16.13 -6.90 20.92
N THR A 121 -17.36 -7.38 20.73
CA THR A 121 -17.86 -7.77 19.40
C THR A 121 -17.97 -6.55 18.47
N PHE A 122 -18.43 -5.41 18.99
CA PHE A 122 -18.50 -4.15 18.25
C PHE A 122 -17.10 -3.64 17.85
N GLU A 123 -16.15 -3.57 18.79
CA GLU A 123 -14.80 -3.11 18.49
C GLU A 123 -14.08 -4.05 17.51
N LYS A 124 -14.31 -5.36 17.60
CA LYS A 124 -13.82 -6.32 16.59
C LYS A 124 -14.39 -6.01 15.20
N ALA A 125 -15.71 -5.89 15.06
CA ALA A 125 -16.34 -5.62 13.77
C ALA A 125 -15.87 -4.28 13.16
N LYS A 126 -15.61 -3.29 14.01
CA LYS A 126 -15.06 -1.99 13.61
C LYS A 126 -13.62 -2.10 13.13
N ALA A 127 -12.78 -2.88 13.82
CA ALA A 127 -11.42 -3.16 13.40
C ALA A 127 -11.38 -3.92 12.06
N ASP A 128 -12.25 -4.92 11.89
CA ASP A 128 -12.39 -5.66 10.63
C ASP A 128 -12.77 -4.71 9.48
N LEU A 129 -13.76 -3.84 9.66
CA LEU A 129 -14.15 -2.84 8.65
C LEU A 129 -12.98 -1.91 8.29
N ALA A 130 -12.27 -1.38 9.30
CA ALA A 130 -11.13 -0.49 9.09
C ALA A 130 -9.98 -1.20 8.34
N TYR A 131 -9.72 -2.46 8.67
CA TYR A 131 -8.76 -3.29 7.95
C TYR A 131 -9.12 -3.38 6.49
N TYR A 132 -10.35 -3.77 6.14
CA TYR A 132 -10.76 -3.84 4.75
C TYR A 132 -10.63 -2.47 4.10
N GLN A 133 -11.27 -1.41 4.62
CA GLN A 133 -11.19 -0.04 4.06
C GLN A 133 -9.77 0.41 3.70
N ALA A 134 -8.75 0.06 4.49
CA ALA A 134 -7.36 0.36 4.20
C ALA A 134 -6.90 -0.24 2.85
N TRP A 135 -7.39 -1.41 2.46
CA TRP A 135 -7.05 -2.08 1.20
C TRP A 135 -7.68 -1.44 -0.04
N ALA A 136 -8.76 -0.68 0.10
CA ALA A 136 -9.49 -0.07 -1.03
C ALA A 136 -8.57 0.76 -1.94
N ARG A 137 -7.58 1.45 -1.35
CA ARG A 137 -6.62 2.29 -2.08
C ARG A 137 -5.76 1.50 -3.07
N TYR A 138 -5.57 0.20 -2.86
CA TYR A 138 -4.68 -0.62 -3.71
C TYR A 138 -5.33 -1.05 -5.02
N PHE A 139 -6.65 -0.87 -5.18
CA PHE A 139 -7.34 -1.04 -6.45
C PHE A 139 -7.14 0.16 -7.40
N VAL A 140 -6.58 1.27 -6.89
CA VAL A 140 -6.26 2.47 -7.66
C VAL A 140 -4.76 2.69 -7.66
N ILE A 141 -4.11 2.33 -8.76
CA ILE A 141 -2.65 2.41 -8.87
C ILE A 141 -2.24 3.81 -9.29
N LYS A 142 -1.45 4.48 -8.44
CA LYS A 142 -0.90 5.82 -8.66
C LYS A 142 0.62 5.80 -8.79
N ALA A 143 1.17 6.79 -9.47
CA ALA A 143 2.61 6.93 -9.63
C ALA A 143 3.29 7.26 -8.28
N PRO A 144 4.23 6.44 -7.78
CA PRO A 144 4.96 6.74 -6.54
C PRO A 144 6.01 7.84 -6.73
N VAL A 145 6.44 8.07 -7.98
CA VAL A 145 7.47 9.02 -8.38
C VAL A 145 7.04 9.72 -9.68
N SER A 146 7.52 10.94 -9.91
CA SER A 146 7.43 11.56 -11.23
C SER A 146 8.49 10.95 -12.15
N GLY A 147 8.18 10.83 -13.44
CA GLY A 147 9.09 10.26 -14.43
C GLY A 147 8.38 9.91 -15.74
N ARG A 148 9.06 9.20 -16.62
CA ARG A 148 8.52 8.76 -17.91
C ARG A 148 8.10 7.30 -17.83
N ILE A 149 6.91 6.96 -18.35
CA ILE A 149 6.48 5.58 -18.47
C ILE A 149 7.40 4.88 -19.47
N LYS A 150 8.16 3.90 -19.00
CA LYS A 150 9.07 3.09 -19.82
C LYS A 150 8.32 1.96 -20.50
N LYS A 151 7.47 1.26 -19.74
CA LYS A 151 6.73 0.09 -20.21
C LYS A 151 5.45 -0.12 -19.41
N ILE A 152 4.41 -0.61 -20.06
CA ILE A 152 3.18 -1.09 -19.44
C ILE A 152 3.17 -2.62 -19.60
N ASP A 153 3.43 -3.34 -18.51
CA ASP A 153 3.50 -4.80 -18.48
C ASP A 153 2.10 -5.45 -18.41
N ALA A 154 1.10 -4.73 -17.88
CA ALA A 154 -0.27 -5.21 -17.73
C ALA A 154 -1.28 -4.30 -18.47
N PRO A 155 -1.64 -4.61 -19.73
CA PRO A 155 -2.69 -3.89 -20.45
C PRO A 155 -4.09 -4.16 -19.84
N THR A 156 -5.08 -3.39 -20.27
CA THR A 156 -6.49 -3.60 -19.90
C THR A 156 -6.92 -5.04 -20.19
N GLY A 157 -7.66 -5.65 -19.28
CA GLY A 157 -8.10 -7.05 -19.34
C GLY A 157 -7.15 -8.05 -18.67
N THR A 158 -5.92 -7.65 -18.34
CA THR A 158 -4.95 -8.52 -17.64
C THR A 158 -5.45 -8.88 -16.25
N THR A 159 -5.32 -10.16 -15.87
CA THR A 159 -5.62 -10.60 -14.51
C THR A 159 -4.34 -10.65 -13.67
N VAL A 160 -4.38 -9.96 -12.54
CA VAL A 160 -3.34 -10.00 -11.52
C VAL A 160 -3.67 -11.07 -10.50
N TYR A 161 -2.83 -12.10 -10.41
CA TYR A 161 -3.05 -13.24 -9.51
C TYR A 161 -2.15 -13.24 -8.27
N LYS A 162 -1.06 -12.46 -8.25
CA LYS A 162 -0.05 -12.45 -7.18
C LYS A 162 0.35 -11.04 -6.78
N GLU A 163 0.68 -10.88 -5.51
CA GLU A 163 1.36 -9.68 -5.01
C GLU A 163 2.66 -9.46 -5.79
N ASN A 164 2.98 -8.18 -6.03
CA ASN A 164 4.16 -7.74 -6.76
C ASN A 164 4.21 -8.17 -8.24
N THR A 165 3.06 -8.52 -8.84
CA THR A 165 2.98 -8.66 -10.31
C THR A 165 3.32 -7.31 -10.94
N PRO A 166 4.37 -7.19 -11.78
CA PRO A 166 4.77 -5.93 -12.37
C PRO A 166 3.69 -5.42 -13.32
N LEU A 167 3.27 -4.17 -13.13
CA LEU A 167 2.22 -3.52 -13.92
C LEU A 167 2.80 -2.46 -14.84
N ILE A 168 3.62 -1.57 -14.30
CA ILE A 168 4.19 -0.41 -14.99
C ILE A 168 5.63 -0.20 -14.54
N GLN A 169 6.47 0.26 -15.47
CA GLN A 169 7.83 0.71 -15.20
C GLN A 169 7.95 2.21 -15.46
N ILE A 170 8.49 2.94 -14.49
CA ILE A 170 8.76 4.39 -14.61
C ILE A 170 10.27 4.59 -14.60
N GLU A 171 10.76 5.35 -15.55
CA GLU A 171 12.14 5.81 -15.61
C GLU A 171 12.19 7.25 -15.08
N ARG A 172 13.09 7.49 -14.11
CA ARG A 172 13.34 8.84 -13.58
C ARG A 172 14.22 9.66 -14.51
#